data_AF-A0A2E9LJA1-F1
#
_entry.id   AF-A0A2E9LJA1-F1
#
_cell.length_a   1.000
_cell.length_b   1.000
_cell.length_c   1.000
_cell.angle_alpha   90.00
_cell.angle_beta   90.00
_cell.angle_gamma   90.00
#
_symmetry.space_group_name_H-M   'P 1'
#
loop_
_entity.id
_entity.type
_entity.pdbx_description
1 polymer ?
#
loop_
_entity_poly.entity_id
_entity_poly.type
_entity_poly.pdbx_seq_one_letter_code
_entity_poly.pdbx_strand_id
1 'polypeptide(L)'
;MPGEPNEGLTARLLISPPKSADFDDSGWPVCTNIRESLSEGFTFAWYRITVEVPQEADGARLWFETNVDNYGEVWVNGEIDRSTGVIEGINAPQRIELSPSAVPGTKYVIACLVANGPLAEPRGGIFMRFATLVAETSN
;
A
#
# COMPACT_ATOMS: atom_id res chain seq x y z
N MET A 1 -1.42 -21.14 -10.08
CA MET A 1 -1.65 -21.96 -11.29
C MET A 1 -2.25 -23.29 -10.83
N PRO A 2 -3.19 -23.92 -11.56
CA PRO A 2 -3.77 -25.20 -11.12
C PRO A 2 -2.66 -26.23 -10.85
N GLY A 3 -2.63 -26.79 -9.63
CA GLY A 3 -1.66 -27.81 -9.22
C GLY A 3 -0.30 -27.28 -8.73
N GLU A 4 -0.01 -25.99 -8.87
CA GLU A 4 1.28 -25.41 -8.43
C GLU A 4 1.17 -24.78 -7.04
N PRO A 5 2.23 -24.88 -6.20
CA PRO A 5 2.37 -24.04 -5.01
C PRO A 5 2.25 -22.56 -5.39
N ASN A 6 1.45 -21.81 -4.64
CA ASN A 6 1.11 -20.42 -4.95
C ASN A 6 1.17 -19.53 -3.70
N GLU A 7 2.04 -19.87 -2.75
CA GLU A 7 2.29 -19.12 -1.52
C GLU A 7 1.03 -18.83 -0.68
N GLY A 8 0.01 -19.71 -0.74
CA GLY A 8 -1.22 -19.58 0.05
C GLY A 8 -2.35 -18.82 -0.65
N LEU A 9 -2.18 -18.44 -1.91
CA LEU A 9 -3.26 -17.83 -2.69
C LEU A 9 -4.44 -18.79 -2.84
N THR A 10 -5.63 -18.34 -2.47
CA THR A 10 -6.86 -19.14 -2.60
C THR A 10 -7.71 -18.60 -3.74
N ALA A 11 -8.09 -19.47 -4.67
CA ALA A 11 -8.94 -19.09 -5.79
C ALA A 11 -10.31 -18.58 -5.31
N ARG A 12 -10.86 -17.59 -6.03
CA ARG A 12 -12.20 -16.99 -5.78
C ARG A 12 -12.33 -16.19 -4.49
N LEU A 13 -11.23 -15.89 -3.80
CA LEU A 13 -11.23 -14.84 -2.78
C LEU A 13 -11.52 -13.51 -3.47
N LEU A 14 -12.61 -12.86 -3.08
CA LEU A 14 -12.95 -11.52 -3.55
C LEU A 14 -12.06 -10.46 -2.90
N ILE A 15 -11.55 -10.75 -1.71
CA ILE A 15 -10.81 -9.81 -0.90
C ILE A 15 -9.91 -10.54 0.09
N SER A 16 -8.79 -9.92 0.47
CA SER A 16 -7.94 -10.42 1.56
C SER A 16 -8.02 -9.50 2.79
N PRO A 17 -7.95 -10.06 4.02
CA PRO A 17 -8.16 -9.30 5.25
C PRO A 17 -7.25 -8.08 5.50
N PRO A 18 -5.96 -8.05 5.12
CA PRO A 18 -5.04 -7.00 5.55
C PRO A 18 -5.35 -5.58 5.06
N LYS A 19 -6.30 -5.41 4.13
CA LYS A 19 -6.80 -4.08 3.76
C LYS A 19 -7.53 -3.38 4.92
N SER A 20 -8.11 -4.13 5.87
CA SER A 20 -9.08 -3.59 6.84
C SER A 20 -8.41 -2.65 7.84
N ALA A 21 -9.12 -1.62 8.30
CA ALA A 21 -8.59 -0.68 9.30
C ALA A 21 -8.25 -1.38 10.62
N ASP A 22 -9.06 -2.37 11.01
CA ASP A 22 -8.99 -3.12 12.26
C ASP A 22 -8.19 -4.44 12.17
N PHE A 23 -7.54 -4.70 11.03
CA PHE A 23 -6.72 -5.89 10.88
C PHE A 23 -5.54 -5.87 11.86
N ASP A 24 -5.41 -6.94 12.66
CA ASP A 24 -4.31 -7.11 13.62
C ASP A 24 -3.03 -7.54 12.88
N ASP A 25 -2.14 -6.58 12.69
CA ASP A 25 -0.81 -6.78 12.11
C ASP A 25 0.30 -6.87 13.18
N SER A 26 -0.03 -7.01 14.46
CA SER A 26 0.97 -7.05 15.55
C SER A 26 1.96 -8.21 15.44
N GLY A 27 1.59 -9.28 14.74
CA GLY A 27 2.47 -10.41 14.44
C GLY A 27 3.38 -10.21 13.22
N TRP A 28 3.26 -9.09 12.50
CA TRP A 28 4.06 -8.85 11.30
C TRP A 28 5.44 -8.30 11.64
N PRO A 29 6.46 -8.62 10.83
CA PRO A 29 7.77 -8.02 11.00
C PRO A 29 7.71 -6.52 10.69
N VAL A 30 8.43 -5.71 11.47
CA VAL A 30 8.61 -4.30 11.17
C VAL A 30 9.52 -4.17 9.94
N CYS A 31 9.04 -3.49 8.91
CA CYS A 31 9.80 -3.22 7.70
C CYS A 31 10.85 -2.13 7.96
N THR A 32 12.12 -2.52 8.11
CA THR A 32 13.24 -1.59 8.34
C THR A 32 13.89 -1.10 7.05
N ASN A 33 13.71 -1.84 5.96
CA ASN A 33 14.14 -1.47 4.62
C ASN A 33 12.97 -1.64 3.64
N ILE A 34 12.30 -0.54 3.30
CA ILE A 34 11.14 -0.56 2.42
C ILE A 34 11.44 -1.12 1.02
N ARG A 35 12.71 -1.05 0.60
CA ARG A 35 13.19 -1.53 -0.70
C ARG A 35 13.74 -2.95 -0.67
N GLU A 36 13.63 -3.65 0.46
CA GLU A 36 13.97 -5.06 0.53
C GLU A 36 13.03 -5.85 -0.37
N SER A 37 13.60 -6.55 -1.36
CA SER A 37 12.84 -7.35 -2.32
C SER A 37 12.27 -8.58 -1.62
N LEU A 38 10.96 -8.77 -1.73
CA LEU A 38 10.24 -9.93 -1.20
C LEU A 38 9.89 -10.91 -2.32
N SER A 39 10.17 -12.20 -2.09
CA SER A 39 9.91 -13.33 -3.00
C SER A 39 10.34 -13.06 -4.47
N GLU A 40 9.86 -13.86 -5.41
CA GLU A 40 10.04 -13.71 -6.85
C GLU A 40 8.85 -14.32 -7.63
N GLY A 41 8.59 -13.81 -8.85
CA GLY A 41 7.57 -14.37 -9.73
C GLY A 41 6.12 -14.03 -9.32
N PHE A 42 5.24 -15.04 -9.23
CA PHE A 42 3.82 -14.84 -8.93
C PHE A 42 3.56 -14.75 -7.43
N THR A 43 3.71 -13.55 -6.88
CA THR A 43 3.71 -13.31 -5.44
C THR A 43 2.93 -12.05 -5.08
N PHE A 44 2.42 -12.01 -3.85
CA PHE A 44 1.70 -10.89 -3.28
C PHE A 44 2.23 -10.63 -1.88
N ALA A 45 2.46 -9.36 -1.55
CA ALA A 45 2.83 -8.93 -0.22
C ALA A 45 1.96 -7.75 0.19
N TRP A 46 1.74 -7.64 1.49
CA TRP A 46 1.05 -6.51 2.08
C TRP A 46 2.03 -5.69 2.89
N TYR A 47 1.92 -4.37 2.76
CA TYR A 47 2.52 -3.40 3.68
C TYR A 47 1.40 -2.70 4.42
N ARG A 48 1.57 -2.51 5.72
CA ARG A 48 0.63 -1.76 6.56
C ARG A 48 1.37 -0.66 7.29
N ILE A 49 0.83 0.55 7.23
CA ILE A 49 1.43 1.76 7.77
C ILE A 49 0.34 2.48 8.57
N THR A 50 0.59 2.67 9.86
CA THR A 50 -0.24 3.56 10.69
C THR A 50 0.47 4.91 10.80
N VAL A 51 -0.19 5.97 10.37
CA VAL A 51 0.30 7.34 10.45
C VAL A 51 -0.57 8.12 11.41
N GLU A 52 0.06 8.80 12.36
CA GLU A 52 -0.58 9.80 13.21
C GLU A 52 -0.18 11.18 12.70
N VAL A 53 -1.17 12.05 12.43
CA VAL A 53 -0.94 13.37 11.86
C VAL A 53 -0.12 14.21 12.84
N PRO A 54 1.06 14.73 12.43
CA PRO A 54 1.90 15.52 13.30
C PRO A 54 1.38 16.96 13.41
N GLN A 55 1.81 17.70 14.45
CA GLN A 55 1.33 19.05 14.72
C GLN A 55 1.66 20.03 13.58
N GLU A 56 2.77 19.81 12.88
CA GLU A 56 3.27 20.64 11.79
C GLU A 56 2.40 20.54 10.52
N ALA A 57 1.54 19.52 10.43
CA ALA A 57 0.62 19.32 9.31
C ALA A 57 -0.78 19.91 9.55
N ASP A 58 -1.01 20.62 10.66
CA ASP A 58 -2.32 21.19 10.98
C ASP A 58 -2.87 22.07 9.85
N GLY A 59 -4.11 21.78 9.44
CA GLY A 59 -4.81 22.47 8.37
C GLY A 59 -4.33 22.14 6.95
N ALA A 60 -3.18 21.47 6.77
CA ALA A 60 -2.61 21.17 5.46
C ALA A 60 -3.42 20.12 4.69
N ARG A 61 -3.36 20.16 3.35
CA ARG A 61 -3.87 19.07 2.53
C ARG A 61 -2.88 17.91 2.60
N LEU A 62 -3.34 16.76 3.08
CA LEU A 62 -2.51 15.63 3.44
C LEU A 62 -2.64 14.52 2.40
N TRP A 63 -1.50 14.02 1.94
CA TRP A 63 -1.39 12.98 0.92
C TRP A 63 -0.49 11.84 1.36
N PHE A 64 -0.78 10.65 0.85
CA PHE A 64 0.14 9.53 0.83
C PHE A 64 0.64 9.30 -0.60
N GLU A 65 1.96 9.30 -0.77
CA GLU A 65 2.60 9.02 -2.04
C GLU A 65 3.43 7.75 -1.95
N THR A 66 3.31 6.89 -2.96
CA THR A 66 4.09 5.67 -3.06
C THR A 66 4.39 5.30 -4.51
N ASN A 67 5.28 4.33 -4.67
CA ASN A 67 5.54 3.64 -5.90
C ASN A 67 5.88 2.19 -5.56
N VAL A 68 5.18 1.25 -6.15
CA VAL A 68 5.42 -0.18 -5.98
C VAL A 68 6.28 -0.71 -7.13
N ASP A 69 7.24 -1.57 -6.84
CA ASP A 69 7.91 -2.36 -7.86
C ASP A 69 6.95 -3.46 -8.36
N ASN A 70 6.56 -3.40 -9.63
CA ASN A 70 5.45 -4.12 -10.27
C ASN A 70 4.08 -3.43 -10.08
N TYR A 71 3.10 -4.06 -9.42
CA TYR A 71 1.73 -3.56 -9.36
C TYR A 71 1.31 -3.28 -7.91
N GLY A 72 0.70 -2.12 -7.69
CA GLY A 72 0.24 -1.68 -6.36
C GLY A 72 -1.22 -1.28 -6.35
N GLU A 73 -1.93 -1.58 -5.26
CA GLU A 73 -3.15 -0.88 -4.86
C GLU A 73 -3.01 -0.38 -3.43
N VAL A 74 -3.71 0.72 -3.11
CA VAL A 74 -3.62 1.42 -1.83
C VAL A 74 -5.02 1.59 -1.24
N TRP A 75 -5.15 1.16 0.01
CA TRP A 75 -6.35 1.28 0.83
C TRP A 75 -6.08 2.22 2.00
N VAL A 76 -7.04 3.08 2.32
CA VAL A 76 -6.99 4.00 3.46
C VAL A 76 -8.18 3.71 4.35
N ASN A 77 -7.92 3.37 5.61
CA ASN A 77 -8.93 3.01 6.61
C ASN A 77 -9.91 1.92 6.12
N GLY A 78 -9.43 0.95 5.34
CA GLY A 78 -10.26 -0.14 4.81
C GLY A 78 -11.02 0.17 3.53
N GLU A 79 -10.96 1.41 3.05
CA GLU A 79 -11.63 1.91 1.85
C GLU A 79 -10.63 2.16 0.72
N ILE A 80 -11.12 2.07 -0.52
CA ILE A 80 -10.32 2.35 -1.72
C ILE A 80 -10.94 3.50 -2.51
N ASP A 81 -10.13 4.51 -2.80
CA ASP A 81 -10.47 5.49 -3.82
C ASP A 81 -10.31 4.84 -5.20
N ARG A 82 -11.41 4.64 -5.91
CA ARG A 82 -11.40 4.00 -7.24
C ARG A 82 -10.69 4.82 -8.32
N SER A 83 -10.41 6.09 -8.06
CA SER A 83 -9.71 6.97 -9.01
C SER A 83 -8.20 6.98 -8.84
N THR A 84 -7.67 6.66 -7.65
CA THR A 84 -6.24 6.80 -7.33
C THR A 84 -5.64 5.58 -6.60
N GLY A 85 -6.46 4.83 -5.86
CA GLY A 85 -6.01 3.70 -5.04
C GLY A 85 -5.97 2.36 -5.77
N VAL A 86 -6.66 2.22 -6.91
CA VAL A 86 -6.67 0.97 -7.70
C VAL A 86 -5.35 0.76 -8.45
N ILE A 87 -5.12 -0.47 -8.90
CA ILE A 87 -3.97 -0.80 -9.74
C ILE A 87 -4.00 0.00 -11.05
N GLU A 88 -2.95 0.79 -11.32
CA GLU A 88 -2.81 1.56 -12.56
C GLU A 88 -1.92 0.89 -13.61
N GLY A 89 -0.68 0.51 -13.25
CA GLY A 89 0.30 -0.04 -14.20
C GLY A 89 1.62 -0.42 -13.54
N ILE A 90 2.52 -1.01 -14.34
CA ILE A 90 3.83 -1.47 -13.85
C ILE A 90 4.67 -0.27 -13.37
N ASN A 91 5.13 -0.32 -12.13
CA ASN A 91 5.90 0.75 -11.49
C ASN A 91 5.21 2.12 -11.53
N ALA A 92 3.87 2.16 -11.57
CA ALA A 92 3.14 3.42 -11.57
C ALA A 92 3.25 4.11 -10.19
N PRO A 93 3.53 5.42 -10.13
CA PRO A 93 3.41 6.17 -8.89
C PRO A 93 1.94 6.32 -8.51
N GLN A 94 1.63 6.29 -7.22
CA GLN A 94 0.29 6.50 -6.70
C GLN A 94 0.31 7.62 -5.66
N ARG A 95 -0.74 8.44 -5.68
CA ARG A 95 -0.90 9.59 -4.79
C ARG A 95 -2.34 9.64 -4.31
N ILE A 96 -2.53 9.42 -3.01
CA ILE A 96 -3.84 9.24 -2.38
C ILE A 96 -4.06 10.39 -1.41
N GLU A 97 -5.20 11.07 -1.51
CA GLU A 97 -5.58 12.09 -0.54
C GLU A 97 -6.02 11.42 0.77
N LEU A 98 -5.41 11.81 1.89
CA LEU A 98 -5.81 11.37 3.23
C LEU A 98 -6.76 12.36 3.88
N SER A 99 -6.50 13.66 3.69
CA SER A 99 -7.37 14.73 4.18
C SER A 99 -7.24 16.00 3.35
N PRO A 100 -8.34 16.70 3.04
CA PRO A 100 -8.27 18.05 2.49
C PRO A 100 -7.78 19.09 3.52
N SER A 101 -7.87 18.78 4.81
CA SER A 101 -7.39 19.63 5.90
C SER A 101 -7.05 18.74 7.11
N ALA A 102 -5.76 18.56 7.37
CA ALA A 102 -5.26 17.66 8.39
C ALA A 102 -5.55 18.19 9.80
N VAL A 103 -5.85 17.27 10.72
CA VAL A 103 -6.06 17.55 12.15
C VAL A 103 -5.04 16.74 12.95
N PRO A 104 -4.14 17.38 13.73
CA PRO A 104 -3.14 16.69 14.53
C PRO A 104 -3.73 15.59 15.43
N GLY A 105 -3.01 14.48 15.55
CA GLY A 105 -3.45 13.29 16.32
C GLY A 105 -4.45 12.40 15.58
N THR A 106 -5.00 12.80 14.44
CA THR A 106 -5.81 11.92 13.58
C THR A 106 -4.95 10.76 13.10
N LYS A 107 -5.51 9.55 13.08
CA LYS A 107 -4.82 8.34 12.61
C LYS A 107 -5.37 7.87 11.27
N TYR A 108 -4.46 7.46 10.40
CA TYR A 108 -4.75 6.77 9.15
C TYR A 108 -4.07 5.42 9.14
N VAL A 109 -4.82 4.38 8.77
CA VAL A 109 -4.30 3.05 8.49
C VAL A 109 -4.22 2.90 6.98
N ILE A 110 -3.02 2.80 6.45
CA ILE A 110 -2.74 2.66 5.03
C ILE A 110 -2.30 1.22 4.78
N ALA A 111 -2.98 0.52 3.87
CA ALA A 111 -2.63 -0.83 3.48
C ALA A 111 -2.35 -0.89 1.99
N CYS A 112 -1.14 -1.32 1.63
CA CYS A 112 -0.70 -1.44 0.25
C CYS A 112 -0.58 -2.92 -0.11
N LEU A 113 -1.37 -3.37 -1.09
CA LEU A 113 -1.13 -4.67 -1.71
C LEU A 113 -0.17 -4.48 -2.86
N VAL A 114 0.90 -5.26 -2.82
CA VAL A 114 1.99 -5.27 -3.76
C VAL A 114 1.95 -6.62 -4.46
N ALA A 115 1.86 -6.62 -5.78
CA ALA A 115 1.62 -7.81 -6.58
C ALA A 115 2.62 -7.90 -7.73
N ASN A 116 3.10 -9.12 -7.98
CA ASN A 116 3.80 -9.49 -9.19
C ASN A 116 3.28 -10.83 -9.70
N GLY A 117 3.40 -11.04 -11.00
CA GLY A 117 2.91 -12.25 -11.66
C GLY A 117 2.99 -12.13 -13.17
N PRO A 118 2.47 -13.14 -13.89
CA PRO A 118 2.45 -13.16 -15.36
C PRO A 118 1.37 -12.23 -15.94
N LEU A 119 1.24 -11.02 -15.38
CA LEU A 119 0.42 -9.92 -15.89
C LEU A 119 1.21 -9.08 -16.91
N ALA A 120 2.53 -9.23 -16.94
CA ALA A 120 3.48 -8.75 -17.95
C ALA A 120 4.69 -9.71 -18.04
N GLU A 121 5.92 -9.19 -18.18
CA GLU A 121 7.18 -9.93 -18.06
C GLU A 121 7.81 -9.65 -16.67
N PRO A 122 7.45 -10.43 -15.62
CA PRO A 122 7.91 -10.17 -14.27
C PRO A 122 9.44 -10.33 -14.17
N ARG A 123 10.11 -9.35 -13.54
CA ARG A 123 11.55 -9.40 -13.27
C ARG A 123 11.81 -9.13 -11.79
N GLY A 124 12.43 -10.08 -11.10
CA GLY A 124 12.77 -9.95 -9.68
C GLY A 124 11.57 -10.12 -8.75
N GLY A 125 11.74 -9.64 -7.51
CA GLY A 125 10.72 -9.69 -6.47
C GLY A 125 9.85 -8.44 -6.42
N ILE A 126 9.16 -8.27 -5.30
CA ILE A 126 8.25 -7.15 -5.06
C ILE A 126 8.66 -6.35 -3.84
N PHE A 127 8.48 -5.02 -3.91
CA PHE A 127 8.74 -4.11 -2.80
C PHE A 127 8.08 -2.75 -3.03
N MET A 128 8.06 -1.90 -2.00
CA MET A 128 7.70 -0.48 -2.13
C MET A 128 8.97 0.35 -2.32
N ARG A 129 9.03 1.19 -3.35
CA ARG A 129 10.20 2.06 -3.59
C ARG A 129 10.31 3.19 -2.56
N PHE A 130 9.16 3.71 -2.12
CA PHE A 130 9.00 4.71 -1.08
C PHE A 130 7.57 4.70 -0.53
N ALA A 131 7.38 5.28 0.64
CA ALA A 131 6.09 5.55 1.27
C ALA A 131 6.20 6.87 2.01
N THR A 132 5.57 7.92 1.49
CA THR A 132 5.80 9.30 1.94
C THR A 132 4.48 9.94 2.32
N LEU A 133 4.44 10.54 3.51
CA LEU A 133 3.38 11.44 3.92
C LEU A 133 3.74 12.86 3.45
N VAL A 134 2.86 13.50 2.69
CA VAL A 134 3.07 14.85 2.14
C VAL A 134 2.00 15.79 2.70
N ALA A 135 2.44 16.88 3.33
CA ALA A 135 1.57 17.95 3.78
C ALA A 135 1.74 19.17 2.87
N GLU A 136 0.68 19.56 2.17
CA GLU A 136 0.64 20.73 1.30
C GLU A 136 -0.11 21.86 1.98
N THR A 137 0.61 22.90 2.38
CA THR A 137 0.02 24.14 2.88
C THR A 137 -0.27 25.06 1.69
N SER A 138 -1.43 25.73 1.71
CA SER A 138 -1.66 26.84 0.78
C SER A 138 -0.71 27.97 1.16
N ASN A 139 0.19 28.36 0.24
CA ASN A 139 1.03 29.55 0.38
C ASN A 139 0.20 30.83 0.40
#